data_AF-J7LGB9-F1
#
_entry.id   AF-J7LGB9-F1
#
_cell.length_a   1.000
_cell.length_b   1.000
_cell.length_c   1.000
_cell.angle_alpha   90.00
_cell.angle_beta   90.00
_cell.angle_gamma   90.00
#
_symmetry.space_group_name_H-M   'P 1'
#
loop_
_entity.id
_entity.type
_entity.pdbx_description
1 polymer ?
#
loop_
_entity_poly.entity_id
_entity_poly.type
_entity_poly.pdbx_seq_one_letter_code
_entity_poly.pdbx_strand_id
1 'polypeptide(L)'
;MCRPPGTPDDTDEPPAPAGFAEALAARNAVVHVSRRCAGPGCLQRSIATFLLCRIRGTVPEWCTGVRVSPFRAHAWVEVDGSPVGELGEVRHFHKVMTVRPVIVVRDDD
;
A
#
# COMPACT_ATOMS: atom_id res chain seq x y z
N MET A 1 13.97 -8.89 34.77
CA MET A 1 12.89 -8.06 35.37
C MET A 1 11.73 -8.06 34.39
N CYS A 2 10.56 -8.56 34.78
CA CYS A 2 9.35 -8.47 33.94
C CYS A 2 8.83 -7.03 33.98
N ARG A 3 8.58 -6.43 32.81
CA ARG A 3 7.96 -5.10 32.70
C ARG A 3 6.47 -5.22 33.06
N PRO A 4 5.89 -4.27 33.83
CA PRO A 4 4.48 -4.32 34.17
C PRO A 4 3.60 -4.01 32.93
N PRO A 5 2.41 -4.63 32.80
CA PRO A 5 1.47 -4.29 31.74
C PRO A 5 0.77 -2.98 32.09
N GLY A 6 0.83 -1.96 31.21
CA GLY A 6 0.04 -0.74 31.38
C GLY A 6 0.61 0.59 30.89
N THR A 7 1.76 0.64 30.21
CA THR A 7 2.08 1.82 29.39
C THR A 7 1.56 1.57 27.97
N PRO A 8 0.75 2.47 27.39
CA PRO A 8 0.54 2.46 25.94
C PRO A 8 1.91 2.37 25.27
N ASP A 9 2.03 1.53 24.26
CA ASP A 9 3.25 1.47 23.46
C ASP A 9 3.40 2.85 22.80
N ASP A 10 4.58 3.48 22.89
CA ASP A 10 4.89 4.71 22.14
C ASP A 10 4.84 4.49 20.61
N THR A 11 4.46 3.28 20.16
CA THR A 11 4.27 2.90 18.76
C THR A 11 2.80 2.84 18.31
N ASP A 12 1.83 3.23 19.14
CA ASP A 12 0.40 3.25 18.74
C ASP A 12 0.05 4.45 17.82
N GLU A 13 1.02 5.28 17.46
CA GLU A 13 0.81 6.31 16.43
C GLU A 13 0.67 5.62 15.05
N PRO A 14 -0.49 5.78 14.37
CA PRO A 14 -0.69 5.16 13.07
C PRO A 14 0.34 5.67 12.07
N PRO A 15 0.80 4.81 11.14
CA PRO A 15 1.77 5.21 10.12
C PRO A 15 1.22 6.39 9.30
N ALA A 16 2.11 7.33 8.96
CA ALA A 16 1.75 8.49 8.17
C ALA A 16 1.31 8.09 6.74
N PRO A 17 0.52 8.91 6.03
CA PRO A 17 0.27 8.70 4.60
C PRO A 17 1.57 8.58 3.82
N ALA A 18 1.69 7.59 2.94
CA ALA A 18 2.84 7.47 2.06
C ALA A 18 2.80 8.51 0.94
N GLY A 19 3.93 9.15 0.65
CA GLY A 19 4.12 9.91 -0.57
C GLY A 19 4.30 9.00 -1.79
N PHE A 20 4.01 9.52 -2.99
CA PHE A 20 4.11 8.74 -4.23
C PHE A 20 5.53 8.21 -4.47
N ALA A 21 6.56 9.04 -4.22
CA ALA A 21 7.95 8.67 -4.40
C ALA A 21 8.38 7.53 -3.45
N GLU A 22 7.90 7.55 -2.20
CA GLU A 22 8.19 6.52 -1.20
C GLU A 22 7.54 5.19 -1.57
N ALA A 23 6.27 5.22 -1.94
CA ALA A 23 5.54 4.06 -2.41
C ALA A 23 6.18 3.47 -3.68
N LEU A 24 6.64 4.32 -4.61
CA LEU A 24 7.32 3.88 -5.82
C LEU A 24 8.68 3.25 -5.49
N ALA A 25 9.44 3.84 -4.57
CA ALA A 25 10.71 3.28 -4.11
C ALA A 25 10.52 1.91 -3.43
N ALA A 26 9.47 1.76 -2.60
CA ALA A 26 9.11 0.47 -2.01
C ALA A 26 8.74 -0.57 -3.07
N ARG A 27 7.90 -0.20 -4.04
CA ARG A 27 7.54 -1.08 -5.18
C ARG A 27 8.78 -1.51 -5.96
N ASN A 28 9.66 -0.56 -6.27
CA ASN A 28 10.88 -0.81 -7.04
C ASN A 28 11.82 -1.78 -6.29
N ALA A 29 11.95 -1.63 -4.97
CA ALA A 29 12.71 -2.59 -4.16
C ALA A 29 12.10 -4.00 -4.22
N VAL A 30 10.77 -4.13 -4.10
CA VAL A 30 10.06 -5.42 -4.17
C VAL A 30 10.24 -6.10 -5.53
N VAL A 31 10.09 -5.38 -6.64
CA VAL A 31 10.28 -5.98 -7.98
C VAL A 31 11.74 -6.32 -8.26
N HIS A 32 12.68 -5.56 -7.70
CA HIS A 32 14.10 -5.82 -7.87
C HIS A 32 14.52 -7.17 -7.25
N VAL A 33 13.99 -7.49 -6.07
CA VAL A 33 14.39 -8.70 -5.34
C VAL A 33 13.53 -9.94 -5.64
N SER A 34 12.44 -9.80 -6.40
CA SER A 34 11.50 -10.90 -6.67
C SER A 34 11.09 -10.95 -8.13
N ARG A 35 11.53 -12.00 -8.85
CA ARG A 35 11.11 -12.27 -10.24
C ARG A 35 9.60 -12.44 -10.38
N ARG A 36 8.94 -13.01 -9.36
CA ARG A 36 7.46 -13.14 -9.36
C ARG A 36 6.80 -11.78 -9.30
N CYS A 37 7.31 -10.88 -8.44
CA CYS A 37 6.80 -9.52 -8.35
C CYS A 37 7.18 -8.67 -9.56
N ALA A 38 8.32 -8.91 -10.21
CA ALA A 38 8.69 -8.25 -11.47
C ALA A 38 7.79 -8.67 -12.66
N GLY A 39 7.21 -9.88 -12.61
CA GLY A 39 6.33 -10.42 -13.64
C GLY A 39 4.86 -10.56 -13.17
N PRO A 40 4.21 -11.72 -13.40
CA PRO A 40 2.77 -11.91 -13.26
C PRO A 40 2.26 -12.03 -11.79
N GLY A 41 2.87 -11.33 -10.84
CA GLY A 41 2.51 -11.36 -9.42
C GLY A 41 1.96 -10.04 -8.90
N CYS A 42 0.92 -9.47 -9.54
CA CYS A 42 0.37 -8.16 -9.13
C CYS A 42 -0.11 -8.12 -7.68
N LEU A 43 -0.81 -9.18 -7.22
CA LEU A 43 -1.26 -9.30 -5.84
C LEU A 43 -0.10 -9.35 -4.84
N GLN A 44 0.90 -10.19 -5.10
CA GLN A 44 2.07 -10.30 -4.23
C GLN A 44 2.88 -8.99 -4.22
N ARG A 45 3.06 -8.37 -5.40
CA ARG A 45 3.77 -7.11 -5.54
C ARG A 45 3.08 -5.99 -4.76
N SER A 46 1.77 -5.84 -4.88
CA SER A 46 1.03 -4.76 -4.20
C SER A 46 1.01 -4.94 -2.69
N ILE A 47 0.79 -6.17 -2.19
CA ILE A 47 0.83 -6.47 -0.76
C ILE A 47 2.23 -6.25 -0.19
N ALA A 48 3.27 -6.77 -0.85
CA ALA A 48 4.65 -6.58 -0.39
C ALA A 48 5.06 -5.10 -0.40
N THR A 49 4.60 -4.32 -1.39
CA THR A 49 4.80 -2.86 -1.45
C THR A 49 4.12 -2.18 -0.27
N PHE A 50 2.84 -2.47 -0.04
CA PHE A 50 2.07 -1.91 1.08
C PHE A 50 2.72 -2.23 2.44
N LEU A 51 3.12 -3.49 2.67
CA LEU A 51 3.79 -3.91 3.90
C LEU A 51 5.17 -3.26 4.06
N LEU A 52 5.95 -3.11 2.98
CA LEU A 52 7.25 -2.46 3.05
C LEU A 52 7.12 -0.98 3.37
N CYS A 53 6.12 -0.28 2.83
CA CYS A 53 5.82 1.09 3.28
C CYS A 53 5.48 1.10 4.77
N ARG A 54 4.60 0.20 5.22
CA ARG A 54 4.16 0.14 6.63
C ARG A 54 5.32 -0.08 7.59
N ILE A 55 6.25 -0.97 7.24
CA ILE A 55 7.48 -1.20 8.00
C ILE A 55 8.37 0.05 8.06
N ARG A 56 8.31 0.91 7.03
CA ARG A 56 9.04 2.18 6.96
C ARG A 56 8.27 3.36 7.59
N GLY A 57 7.14 3.09 8.26
CA GLY A 57 6.36 4.12 8.95
C GLY A 57 5.37 4.89 8.08
N THR A 58 5.18 4.50 6.81
CA THR A 58 4.20 5.13 5.91
C THR A 58 3.19 4.12 5.37
N VAL A 59 2.02 4.57 4.95
CA VAL A 59 1.00 3.65 4.41
C VAL A 59 0.35 4.25 3.14
N PRO A 60 0.46 3.58 1.98
CA PRO A 60 -0.32 3.94 0.80
C PRO A 60 -1.73 3.32 0.89
N GLU A 61 -2.63 3.72 0.00
CA GLU A 61 -3.86 2.95 -0.20
C GLU A 61 -3.53 1.64 -0.94
N TRP A 62 -4.09 0.53 -0.50
CA TRP A 62 -4.00 -0.74 -1.23
C TRP A 62 -5.33 -1.06 -1.91
N CYS A 63 -5.28 -1.42 -3.20
CA CYS A 63 -6.45 -1.63 -4.03
C CYS A 63 -6.40 -3.00 -4.72
N THR A 64 -7.58 -3.62 -4.88
CA THR A 64 -7.83 -4.66 -5.89
C THR A 64 -8.98 -4.23 -6.79
N GLY A 65 -9.01 -4.73 -8.01
CA GLY A 65 -10.07 -4.41 -8.95
C GLY A 65 -10.16 -5.38 -10.11
N VAL A 66 -11.24 -5.24 -10.87
CA VAL A 66 -11.51 -6.03 -12.06
C VAL A 66 -11.92 -5.13 -13.23
N ARG A 67 -11.57 -5.52 -14.46
CA ARG A 67 -12.25 -5.03 -15.66
C ARG A 67 -13.01 -6.19 -16.30
N VAL A 68 -14.14 -5.90 -16.96
CA VAL A 68 -15.05 -6.93 -17.47
C VAL A 68 -14.74 -7.38 -18.91
N SER A 69 -14.08 -6.55 -19.73
CA SER A 69 -13.72 -6.91 -21.11
C SER A 69 -12.37 -6.33 -21.55
N PRO A 70 -11.41 -7.18 -22.00
CA PRO A 70 -11.32 -8.59 -21.62
C PRO A 70 -11.23 -8.72 -20.10
N PHE A 71 -11.85 -9.76 -19.51
CA PHE A 71 -11.83 -9.93 -18.06
C PHE A 71 -10.40 -10.02 -17.51
N ARG A 72 -10.06 -9.17 -16.55
CA ARG A 72 -8.80 -9.23 -15.81
C ARG A 72 -9.03 -8.78 -14.37
N ALA A 73 -8.38 -9.46 -13.44
CA ALA A 73 -8.20 -8.99 -12.08
C ALA A 73 -6.82 -8.34 -11.92
N HIS A 74 -6.72 -7.34 -11.06
CA HIS A 74 -5.48 -6.65 -10.75
C HIS A 74 -5.44 -6.16 -9.31
N ALA A 75 -4.24 -5.95 -8.79
CA ALA A 75 -4.01 -5.37 -7.48
C ALA A 75 -2.81 -4.42 -7.52
N TRP A 76 -2.92 -3.29 -6.83
CA TRP A 76 -1.94 -2.19 -6.87
C TRP A 76 -1.99 -1.38 -5.57
N VAL A 77 -1.09 -0.39 -5.46
CA VAL A 77 -1.16 0.63 -4.41
C VAL A 77 -1.40 2.00 -5.05
N GLU A 78 -2.07 2.89 -4.34
CA GLU A 78 -2.33 4.27 -4.73
C GLU A 78 -1.83 5.25 -3.68
N VAL A 79 -1.46 6.44 -4.16
CA VAL A 79 -1.24 7.64 -3.34
C VAL A 79 -2.07 8.73 -3.98
N ASP A 80 -2.93 9.37 -3.19
CA ASP A 80 -3.83 10.46 -3.65
C ASP A 80 -4.62 10.10 -4.92
N GLY A 81 -5.16 8.87 -4.98
CA GLY A 81 -5.90 8.36 -6.13
C GLY A 81 -5.05 8.03 -7.36
N SER A 82 -3.72 8.14 -7.27
CA SER A 82 -2.79 7.86 -8.37
C SER A 82 -2.14 6.48 -8.21
N PRO A 83 -2.34 5.55 -9.16
CA PRO A 83 -1.70 4.24 -9.15
C PRO A 83 -0.17 4.33 -9.22
N VAL A 84 0.52 3.66 -8.30
CA VAL A 84 1.98 3.75 -8.16
C VAL A 84 2.67 2.70 -9.04
N GLY A 85 3.45 3.18 -10.01
CA GLY A 85 4.26 2.32 -10.89
C GLY A 85 3.45 1.40 -11.81
N GLU A 86 2.17 1.70 -12.00
CA GLU A 86 1.28 0.94 -12.88
C GLU A 86 1.10 1.65 -14.23
N LEU A 87 0.77 0.88 -15.27
CA LEU A 87 0.44 1.44 -16.58
C LEU A 87 -0.91 2.17 -16.53
N GLY A 88 -1.12 3.12 -17.44
CA GLY A 88 -2.36 3.89 -17.53
C GLY A 88 -3.63 3.03 -17.66
N GLU A 89 -3.50 1.79 -18.13
CA GLU A 89 -4.60 0.82 -18.21
C GLU A 89 -5.29 0.52 -16.88
N VAL A 90 -4.59 0.69 -15.73
CA VAL A 90 -5.17 0.48 -14.39
C VAL A 90 -6.42 1.33 -14.16
N ARG A 91 -6.53 2.50 -14.81
CA ARG A 91 -7.70 3.37 -14.71
C ARG A 91 -9.00 2.74 -15.21
N HIS A 92 -8.92 1.66 -16.00
CA HIS A 92 -10.10 0.92 -16.50
C HIS A 92 -10.57 -0.19 -15.55
N PHE A 93 -9.89 -0.42 -14.43
CA PHE A 93 -10.33 -1.41 -13.44
C PHE A 93 -11.31 -0.77 -12.47
N HIS A 94 -12.45 -1.42 -12.26
CA HIS A 94 -13.35 -1.10 -11.17
C HIS A 94 -12.77 -1.66 -9.87
N LYS A 95 -12.54 -0.80 -8.88
CA LYS A 95 -12.07 -1.22 -7.55
C LYS A 95 -13.11 -2.12 -6.89
N VAL A 96 -12.68 -3.28 -6.42
CA VAL A 96 -13.51 -4.26 -5.70
C VAL A 96 -13.23 -4.20 -4.20
N MET A 97 -11.97 -4.00 -3.82
CA MET A 97 -11.57 -3.82 -2.42
C MET A 97 -10.52 -2.71 -2.32
N THR A 98 -10.64 -1.89 -1.28
CA THR A 98 -9.64 -0.86 -0.96
C THR A 98 -9.40 -0.84 0.55
N VAL A 99 -8.13 -0.78 0.94
CA VAL A 99 -7.69 -0.57 2.32
C VAL A 99 -6.99 0.79 2.36
N ARG A 100 -7.56 1.73 3.11
CA ARG A 100 -7.05 3.10 3.24
C ARG A 100 -6.27 3.27 4.55
N PRO A 101 -5.28 4.16 4.59
CA PRO A 101 -4.70 4.67 5.83
C PRO A 101 -5.79 5.21 6.76
N VAL A 102 -5.69 4.92 8.05
CA VAL A 102 -6.48 5.63 9.07
C VAL A 102 -5.74 6.91 9.39
N ILE A 103 -6.28 8.04 8.95
CA ILE A 103 -5.75 9.36 9.30
C ILE A 103 -6.38 9.77 10.62
N VAL A 104 -5.57 9.87 11.68
CA VAL A 104 -6.01 10.51 12.92
C VAL A 104 -5.74 12.00 12.75
N VAL A 105 -6.78 12.76 12.44
CA VAL A 105 -6.73 14.22 12.50
C VAL A 105 -6.71 14.57 13.98
N ARG A 106 -5.64 15.22 14.45
CA ARG A 106 -5.63 15.83 15.78
C ARG A 106 -6.41 17.14 15.64
N ASP A 107 -7.52 17.24 16.37
CA ASP A 107 -8.18 18.54 16.55
C ASP A 107 -7.22 19.40 17.39
N ASP A 108 -6.66 20.45 16.80
CA ASP A 108 -5.92 21.48 17.52
C ASP A 108 -6.94 22.43 18.17
N ASP A 109 -7.11 22.34 19.49
CA ASP A 109 -7.83 23.29 20.37
C ASP A 109 -6.81 24.05 21.24
#